data_AF-A0AAD7SUA5-F1
#
_entry.id   AF-A0AAD7SUA5-F1
#
_cell.length_a   1.000
_cell.length_b   1.000
_cell.length_c   1.000
_cell.angle_alpha   90.00
_cell.angle_beta   90.00
_cell.angle_gamma   90.00
#
_symmetry.space_group_name_H-M   'P 1'
#
loop_
_entity.id
_entity.type
_entity.pdbx_description
1 polymer ?
#
loop_
_entity_poly.entity_id
_entity_poly.type
_entity_poly.pdbx_seq_one_letter_code
_entity_poly.pdbx_strand_id
1 'polypeptide(L)'
;MEGHKRDEWAQEVEEGQLAGCSPEERVTSWFTHFRDLLGTHPTVDGAEEEIPAVLTSLEIDDGPFTATEFATVKSTLKEEKVLDRTVSPRGP
;
A
#
# COMPACT_ATOMS: atom_id res chain seq x y z
N MET A 1 27.64 -22.17 46.77
CA MET A 1 28.40 -22.26 45.51
C MET A 1 27.60 -23.23 44.65
N GLU A 2 26.89 -22.83 43.63
CA GLU A 2 27.36 -22.13 42.44
C GLU A 2 26.49 -20.90 42.14
N GLY A 3 27.14 -19.78 41.83
CA GLY A 3 26.49 -18.52 41.52
C GLY A 3 25.91 -18.48 40.11
N HIS A 4 24.86 -17.68 39.99
CA HIS A 4 24.39 -17.01 38.78
C HIS A 4 25.52 -16.76 37.77
N LYS A 5 25.44 -17.39 36.60
CA LYS A 5 26.17 -16.96 35.41
C LYS A 5 25.23 -16.96 34.22
N ARG A 6 24.30 -16.02 34.21
CA ARG A 6 23.34 -15.81 33.12
C ARG A 6 23.12 -14.33 32.76
N ASP A 7 23.97 -13.44 33.26
CA ASP A 7 23.84 -11.99 33.09
C ASP A 7 25.04 -11.39 32.31
N GLU A 8 25.64 -12.14 31.39
CA GLU A 8 26.85 -11.69 30.67
C GLU A 8 26.67 -11.54 29.15
N TRP A 9 25.44 -11.32 28.66
CA TRP A 9 25.21 -10.91 27.26
C TRP A 9 23.94 -10.07 27.12
N ALA A 10 23.81 -8.98 27.89
CA ALA A 10 22.89 -7.92 27.49
C ALA A 10 23.52 -7.21 26.28
N GLN A 11 23.14 -7.63 25.08
CA GLN A 11 23.56 -6.95 23.85
C GLN A 11 23.06 -5.51 23.93
N GLU A 12 23.97 -4.54 23.91
CA GLU A 12 23.60 -3.14 23.75
C GLU A 12 22.77 -3.01 22.46
N VAL A 13 21.52 -2.64 22.62
CA VAL A 13 20.59 -2.44 21.51
C VAL A 13 20.74 -1.01 21.06
N GLU A 14 21.23 -0.82 19.83
CA GLU A 14 21.36 0.51 19.21
C GLU A 14 20.00 1.21 19.17
N GLU A 15 19.97 2.54 19.29
CA GLU A 15 18.71 3.30 19.25
C GLU A 15 17.90 2.94 17.99
N GLY A 16 16.66 2.48 18.19
CA GLY A 16 15.77 2.04 17.10
C GLY A 16 15.77 0.53 16.82
N GLN A 17 16.61 -0.25 17.48
CA GLN A 17 16.52 -1.72 17.44
C GLN A 17 15.67 -2.26 18.60
N LEU A 18 15.04 -3.42 18.40
CA LEU A 18 14.28 -4.12 19.43
C LEU A 18 15.07 -5.34 19.89
N ALA A 19 15.28 -5.45 21.20
CA ALA A 19 15.97 -6.58 21.82
C ALA A 19 15.22 -7.90 21.54
N GLY A 20 15.96 -8.98 21.27
CA GLY A 20 15.41 -10.34 21.23
C GLY A 20 16.42 -11.36 20.68
N CYS A 21 16.71 -12.38 21.48
CA CYS A 21 17.70 -13.43 21.18
C CYS A 21 17.11 -14.54 20.30
N SER A 22 15.79 -14.60 20.14
CA SER A 22 15.09 -15.49 19.21
C SER A 22 14.10 -14.75 18.29
N PRO A 23 13.68 -15.34 17.15
CA PRO A 23 12.62 -14.79 16.32
C PRO A 23 11.32 -14.52 17.10
N GLU A 24 10.92 -15.44 17.97
CA GLU A 24 9.70 -15.34 18.79
C GLU A 24 9.79 -14.19 19.80
N GLU A 25 10.95 -14.02 20.43
CA GLU A 25 11.21 -12.91 21.35
C GLU A 25 11.17 -11.56 20.63
N ARG A 26 11.75 -11.47 19.42
CA ARG A 26 11.71 -10.24 18.62
C ARG A 26 10.29 -9.88 18.19
N VAL A 27 9.48 -10.85 17.78
CA VAL A 27 8.06 -10.62 17.43
C VAL A 27 7.29 -10.10 18.64
N THR A 28 7.51 -10.71 19.81
CA THR A 28 6.83 -10.31 21.05
C THR A 28 7.26 -8.91 21.50
N SER A 29 8.57 -8.64 21.46
CA SER A 29 9.16 -7.35 21.79
C SER A 29 8.67 -6.23 20.87
N TRP A 30 8.65 -6.49 19.55
CA TRP A 30 8.11 -5.57 18.55
C TRP A 30 6.63 -5.29 18.77
N PHE A 31 5.81 -6.33 18.89
CA PHE A 31 4.37 -6.17 19.11
C PHE A 31 4.08 -5.36 20.38
N THR A 32 4.77 -5.68 21.47
CA THR A 32 4.59 -5.00 22.77
C THR A 32 4.99 -3.54 22.68
N HIS A 33 6.16 -3.24 22.10
CA HIS A 33 6.64 -1.87 21.95
C HIS A 33 5.65 -0.99 21.18
N PHE A 34 5.18 -1.46 20.02
CA PHE A 34 4.25 -0.69 19.21
C PHE A 34 2.84 -0.63 19.81
N ARG A 35 2.38 -1.68 20.49
CA ARG A 35 1.11 -1.65 21.24
C ARG A 35 1.16 -0.59 22.34
N ASP A 36 2.26 -0.51 23.07
CA ASP A 36 2.38 0.44 24.19
C ASP A 36 2.55 1.88 23.66
N LEU A 37 3.23 2.06 22.53
CA LEU A 37 3.42 3.36 21.87
C LEU A 37 2.12 3.91 21.25
N LEU A 38 1.39 3.06 20.53
CA LEU A 38 0.18 3.45 19.79
C LEU A 38 -1.09 3.34 20.66
N GLY A 39 -1.00 2.65 21.79
CA GLY A 39 -2.15 2.33 22.64
C GLY A 39 -3.04 1.24 22.05
N THR A 40 -4.24 1.11 22.62
CA THR A 40 -5.27 0.22 22.09
C THR A 40 -5.96 0.85 20.90
N HIS A 41 -6.23 0.06 19.85
CA HIS A 41 -7.11 0.51 18.78
C HIS A 41 -8.44 0.99 19.40
N PRO A 42 -8.98 2.13 18.96
CA PRO A 42 -10.31 2.53 19.39
C PRO A 42 -11.29 1.46 18.92
N THR A 43 -12.19 1.03 19.80
CA THR A 43 -13.34 0.23 19.39
C THR A 43 -14.22 1.12 18.53
N VAL A 44 -14.20 0.90 17.22
CA VAL A 44 -15.10 1.58 16.29
C VAL A 44 -16.45 0.90 16.43
N ASP A 45 -17.37 1.54 17.15
CA ASP A 45 -18.75 1.09 17.28
C ASP A 45 -19.54 1.69 16.11
N GLY A 46 -19.47 1.03 14.96
CA GLY A 46 -20.12 1.48 13.73
C GLY A 46 -19.77 0.58 12.55
N ALA A 47 -20.76 0.29 11.71
CA ALA A 47 -20.49 -0.27 10.39
C ALA A 47 -19.58 0.70 9.62
N GLU A 48 -18.72 0.20 8.73
CA GLU A 48 -18.00 1.05 7.78
C GLU A 48 -19.02 1.88 6.99
N GLU A 49 -19.14 3.15 7.35
CA GLU A 49 -20.01 4.08 6.67
C GLU A 49 -19.36 4.40 5.32
N GLU A 50 -20.10 4.18 4.24
CA GLU A 50 -19.64 4.48 2.90
C GLU A 50 -19.37 5.99 2.79
N ILE A 51 -18.12 6.36 2.53
CA ILE A 51 -17.75 7.77 2.36
C ILE A 51 -18.33 8.25 1.02
N PRO A 52 -19.26 9.20 1.01
CA PRO A 52 -19.86 9.66 -0.22
C PRO A 52 -18.81 10.36 -1.11
N ALA A 53 -18.85 10.09 -2.41
CA ALA A 53 -17.99 10.74 -3.38
C ALA A 53 -18.20 12.27 -3.37
N VAL A 54 -17.13 13.05 -3.46
CA VAL A 54 -17.20 14.52 -3.47
C VAL A 54 -17.90 15.05 -4.75
N LEU A 55 -17.89 14.27 -5.82
CA LEU A 55 -18.44 14.62 -7.13
C LEU A 55 -19.59 13.69 -7.52
N THR A 56 -20.71 13.79 -6.80
CA THR A 56 -21.91 12.96 -7.07
C THR A 56 -22.72 13.40 -8.30
N SER A 57 -22.46 14.60 -8.83
CA SER A 57 -23.21 15.16 -9.96
C SER A 57 -22.65 14.81 -11.33
N LEU A 58 -21.56 14.05 -11.39
CA LEU A 58 -20.99 13.61 -12.66
C LEU A 58 -21.70 12.33 -13.10
N GLU A 59 -22.14 12.28 -14.35
CA GLU A 59 -22.68 11.07 -14.98
C GLU A 59 -21.55 10.10 -15.35
N ILE A 60 -20.68 9.80 -14.39
CA ILE A 60 -19.61 8.80 -14.54
C ILE A 60 -20.21 7.46 -14.11
N ASP A 61 -20.22 6.52 -15.05
CA ASP A 61 -20.57 5.13 -14.75
C ASP A 61 -19.34 4.39 -14.23
N ASP A 62 -19.35 4.07 -12.93
CA ASP A 62 -18.30 3.28 -12.28
C ASP A 62 -18.53 1.76 -12.46
N GLY A 63 -19.51 1.36 -13.28
CA GLY A 63 -19.80 -0.02 -13.63
C GLY A 63 -18.77 -0.67 -14.57
N PRO A 64 -18.92 -1.98 -14.85
CA PRO A 64 -18.09 -2.67 -15.81
C PRO A 64 -18.25 -2.09 -17.23
N PHE A 65 -17.15 -2.08 -17.98
CA PHE A 65 -17.13 -1.56 -19.34
C PHE A 65 -18.14 -2.25 -20.27
N THR A 66 -18.88 -1.46 -21.03
CA THR A 66 -19.85 -1.96 -21.99
C THR A 66 -19.18 -2.46 -23.27
N ALA A 67 -19.87 -3.35 -24.00
CA ALA A 67 -19.39 -3.83 -25.30
C ALA A 67 -19.23 -2.68 -26.32
N THR A 68 -20.04 -1.63 -26.22
CA THR A 68 -20.00 -0.45 -27.09
C THR A 68 -18.76 0.39 -26.83
N GLU A 69 -18.42 0.64 -25.57
CA GLU A 69 -17.20 1.37 -25.24
C GLU A 69 -15.97 0.57 -25.67
N PHE A 70 -15.99 -0.76 -25.50
CA PHE A 70 -14.93 -1.65 -26.00
C PHE A 70 -14.75 -1.58 -27.51
N ALA A 71 -15.84 -1.62 -28.27
CA ALA A 71 -15.80 -1.48 -29.72
C ALA A 71 -15.24 -0.11 -30.14
N THR A 72 -15.66 0.96 -29.45
CA THR A 72 -15.20 2.34 -29.69
C THR A 72 -13.70 2.46 -29.47
N VAL A 73 -13.19 2.08 -28.29
CA VAL A 73 -11.76 2.12 -27.98
C VAL A 73 -10.94 1.29 -28.97
N LYS A 74 -11.44 0.10 -29.34
CA LYS A 74 -10.75 -0.76 -30.30
C LYS A 74 -10.69 -0.16 -31.71
N SER A 75 -11.64 0.69 -32.08
CA SER A 75 -11.64 1.39 -33.36
C SER A 75 -10.69 2.58 -33.37
N THR A 76 -10.67 3.38 -32.30
CA THR A 76 -9.82 4.58 -32.18
C THR A 76 -8.35 4.24 -32.03
N LEU A 77 -8.01 3.16 -31.30
CA LEU A 77 -6.61 2.69 -31.17
C LEU A 77 -5.97 2.26 -32.49
N LYS A 78 -6.76 1.94 -33.53
CA LYS A 78 -6.20 1.58 -34.85
C LYS A 78 -5.71 2.79 -35.63
N GLU A 79 -6.23 3.98 -35.34
CA GLU A 79 -5.91 5.20 -36.09
C GLU A 79 -4.61 5.86 -35.63
N GLU A 80 -4.19 5.65 -34.38
CA GLU A 80 -2.96 6.27 -33.84
C GLU A 80 -1.66 5.58 -34.28
N LYS A 81 -1.72 4.34 -34.79
CA LYS A 81 -0.52 3.65 -35.29
C LYS A 81 -0.04 4.10 -36.67
N VAL A 82 -0.69 5.12 -37.26
CA VAL A 82 -0.35 5.64 -38.59
C VAL A 82 0.33 7.01 -38.52
N LEU A 83 0.13 7.80 -37.45
CA LEU A 83 0.63 9.18 -37.39
C LEU A 83 2.12 9.31 -37.01
N ASP A 84 2.77 8.27 -36.49
CA ASP A 84 4.19 8.32 -36.07
C ASP A 84 5.20 7.91 -37.17
N ARG A 85 4.74 7.55 -38.38
CA ARG A 85 5.64 7.06 -39.46
C ARG A 85 5.73 7.93 -40.70
N THR A 86 5.21 9.15 -40.69
CA THR A 86 5.39 10.09 -41.81
C THR A 86 6.12 11.36 -41.39
N VAL A 87 7.35 11.22 -40.87
CA VAL A 87 8.37 12.25 -41.10
C VAL A 87 8.90 12.02 -42.52
N SER A 88 8.50 12.89 -43.45
CA SER A 88 9.19 13.05 -44.73
C SER A 88 9.34 14.55 -44.99
N PRO A 89 10.57 15.11 -44.91
CA PRO A 89 10.80 16.50 -45.26
C PRO A 89 11.10 16.58 -46.77
N ARG A 90 10.32 17.37 -47.50
CA ARG A 90 10.71 18.13 -48.71
C ARG A 90 9.51 18.92 -49.21
N GLY A 91 9.46 20.23 -48.97
CA GLY A 91 9.95 21.28 -49.90
C GLY A 91 8.75 22.18 -50.24
N PRO A 92 8.92 23.42 -50.75
CA PRO A 92 9.98 23.90 -51.63
C PRO A 92 11.22 24.47 -50.94
#